data_AF-A0A6M0RGE0-F1
#
_entry.id   AF-A0A6M0RGE0-F1
#
_cell.length_a   1.000
_cell.length_b   1.000
_cell.length_c   1.000
_cell.angle_alpha   90.00
_cell.angle_beta   90.00
_cell.angle_gamma   90.00
#
_symmetry.space_group_name_H-M   'P 1'
#
loop_
_entity.id
_entity.type
_entity.pdbx_description
1 polymer ?
#
loop_
_entity_poly.entity_id
_entity_poly.type
_entity_poly.pdbx_seq_one_letter_code
_entity_poly.pdbx_strand_id
1 'polypeptide(L)'
;MALIKLLRYKLEGGNWPNNATISFRFVVQPIGPNLASTPVNQWINCPSSSQLTFSGSGSLQLFVNGAFSGMAGGINPSPTPRINLQANFNTRLGIARVRYSIL
;
A
#
# COMPACT_ATOMS: atom_id res chain seq x y z
N MET A 1 3.64 -0.70 20.22
CA MET A 1 3.11 -1.21 18.94
C MET A 1 2.41 -0.06 18.24
N ALA A 2 2.41 -0.03 16.92
CA ALA A 2 1.72 0.99 16.12
C ALA A 2 0.77 0.32 15.13
N LEU A 3 -0.23 1.05 14.66
CA LEU A 3 -1.19 0.61 13.65
C LEU A 3 -0.89 1.33 12.33
N ILE A 4 -0.59 0.58 11.27
CA ILE A 4 -0.60 1.12 9.91
C ILE A 4 -2.00 0.92 9.31
N LYS A 5 -2.59 1.98 8.77
CA LYS A 5 -3.91 1.96 8.12
C LYS A 5 -3.80 2.53 6.71
N LEU A 6 -4.22 1.77 5.71
CA LEU A 6 -4.35 2.25 4.34
C LEU A 6 -5.65 3.04 4.18
N LEU A 7 -5.57 4.19 3.52
CA LEU A 7 -6.70 5.09 3.32
C LEU A 7 -7.24 4.97 1.89
N ARG A 8 -6.34 5.07 0.91
CA ARG A 8 -6.67 4.99 -0.50
C ARG A 8 -5.43 4.68 -1.32
N TYR A 9 -5.63 4.14 -2.51
CA TYR A 9 -4.56 3.86 -3.47
C TYR A 9 -4.93 4.39 -4.85
N LYS A 10 -3.92 4.57 -5.70
CA LYS A 10 -4.07 4.98 -7.10
C LYS A 10 -2.99 4.30 -7.92
N LEU A 11 -3.39 3.68 -9.02
CA LEU A 11 -2.48 3.16 -10.03
C LEU A 11 -2.40 4.18 -11.15
N GLU A 12 -1.21 4.53 -11.62
CA GLU A 12 -0.99 5.58 -12.61
C GLU A 12 -0.07 5.11 -13.73
N GLY A 13 -0.49 5.41 -14.96
CA GLY A 13 0.26 5.08 -16.17
C GLY A 13 0.56 3.59 -16.33
N GLY A 14 1.34 3.27 -17.36
CA GLY A 14 1.85 1.92 -17.63
C GLY A 14 0.79 0.84 -17.95
N ASN A 15 1.23 -0.42 -18.00
CA ASN A 15 0.43 -1.58 -18.42
C ASN A 15 0.02 -2.43 -17.21
N TRP A 16 -0.85 -1.89 -16.36
CA TRP A 16 -1.46 -2.66 -15.28
C TRP A 16 -2.32 -3.81 -15.86
N PRO A 17 -2.14 -5.06 -15.41
CA PRO A 17 -2.96 -6.15 -15.91
C PRO A 17 -4.43 -5.94 -15.55
N ASN A 18 -5.33 -6.21 -16.50
CA ASN A 18 -6.76 -6.22 -16.25
C ASN A 18 -7.09 -7.32 -15.22
N ASN A 19 -7.98 -7.03 -14.27
CA ASN A 19 -8.38 -7.94 -13.20
C ASN A 19 -7.23 -8.45 -12.32
N ALA A 20 -6.12 -7.70 -12.23
CA ALA A 20 -5.04 -8.03 -11.31
C ALA A 20 -5.44 -7.77 -9.85
N THR A 21 -4.87 -8.59 -9.00
CA THR A 21 -4.99 -8.49 -7.56
C THR A 21 -3.84 -7.66 -7.01
N ILE A 22 -4.15 -6.57 -6.32
CA ILE A 22 -3.19 -5.65 -5.69
C ILE A 22 -3.15 -5.91 -4.19
N SER A 23 -1.96 -6.09 -3.62
CA SER A 23 -1.77 -6.31 -2.19
C SER A 23 -0.68 -5.41 -1.66
N PHE A 24 -1.01 -4.59 -0.67
CA PHE A 24 -0.04 -3.81 0.09
C PHE A 24 0.31 -4.55 1.37
N ARG A 25 1.61 -4.65 1.65
CA ARG A 25 2.14 -5.42 2.78
C ARG A 25 3.13 -4.57 3.58
N PHE A 26 3.21 -4.79 4.88
CA PHE A 26 4.30 -4.28 5.71
C PHE A 26 5.18 -5.48 6.09
N VAL A 27 6.45 -5.47 5.67
CA VAL A 27 7.39 -6.58 5.93
C VAL A 27 6.72 -7.94 5.63
N VAL A 28 6.29 -8.13 4.38
CA VAL A 28 5.56 -9.30 3.84
C VAL A 28 4.20 -9.63 4.45
N GLN A 29 3.76 -8.96 5.52
CA GLN A 29 2.45 -9.14 6.14
C GLN A 29 1.38 -8.27 5.46
N PRO A 30 0.24 -8.82 5.01
CA PRO A 30 -0.84 -8.04 4.38
C PRO A 30 -1.43 -6.97 5.32
N ILE A 31 -1.63 -5.76 4.81
CA ILE A 31 -2.30 -4.66 5.52
C ILE A 31 -3.76 -4.61 5.05
N GLY A 32 -4.45 -5.76 5.13
CA GLY A 32 -5.84 -5.92 4.70
C GLY A 32 -6.05 -6.82 3.49
N PRO A 33 -7.26 -6.75 2.89
CA PRO A 33 -7.65 -7.59 1.78
C PRO A 33 -6.93 -7.20 0.49
N ASN A 34 -7.01 -8.12 -0.47
CA ASN A 34 -6.64 -7.85 -1.85
C ASN A 34 -7.54 -6.78 -2.47
N LEU A 35 -6.94 -5.91 -3.30
CA LEU A 35 -7.58 -4.78 -3.97
C LEU A 35 -7.58 -5.01 -5.49
N ALA A 36 -8.44 -4.30 -6.21
CA ALA A 36 -8.52 -4.41 -7.67
C ALA A 36 -7.45 -3.55 -8.37
N SER A 37 -7.00 -3.96 -9.56
CA SER A 37 -6.11 -3.15 -10.41
C SER A 37 -6.86 -2.08 -11.24
N THR A 38 -8.18 -2.00 -11.12
CA THR A 38 -9.02 -1.06 -11.86
C THR A 38 -10.03 -0.37 -10.94
N PRO A 39 -10.42 0.90 -11.21
CA PRO A 39 -9.95 1.75 -12.31
C PRO A 39 -8.49 2.25 -12.15
N VAL A 40 -7.79 2.43 -13.27
CA VAL A 40 -6.47 3.08 -13.33
C VAL A 40 -6.64 4.60 -13.45
N ASN A 41 -5.65 5.37 -13.00
CA ASN A 41 -5.61 6.83 -12.96
C ASN A 41 -6.65 7.48 -12.03
N GLN A 42 -7.21 6.73 -11.08
CA GLN A 42 -8.19 7.22 -10.11
C GLN A 42 -7.83 6.81 -8.68
N TRP A 43 -8.15 7.67 -7.71
CA TRP A 43 -8.02 7.33 -6.29
C TRP A 43 -9.18 6.44 -5.86
N ILE A 44 -8.86 5.27 -5.30
CA ILE A 44 -9.83 4.30 -4.80
C ILE A 44 -9.63 4.18 -3.29
N ASN A 45 -10.72 4.29 -2.53
CA ASN A 45 -10.67 4.12 -1.08
C ASN A 45 -10.35 2.67 -0.70
N CYS A 46 -9.46 2.49 0.25
CA CYS A 46 -9.21 1.17 0.83
C CYS A 46 -10.37 0.79 1.77
N PRO A 47 -10.74 -0.50 1.86
CA PRO A 47 -11.68 -0.98 2.88
C PRO A 47 -11.25 -0.59 4.30
N SER A 48 -12.20 -0.38 5.21
CA SER A 48 -11.92 -0.05 6.62
C SER A 48 -11.06 -1.09 7.33
N SER A 49 -11.10 -2.34 6.87
CA SER A 49 -10.26 -3.46 7.34
C SER A 49 -8.80 -3.42 6.87
N SER A 50 -8.40 -2.41 6.08
CA SER A 50 -7.04 -2.28 5.54
C SER A 50 -6.07 -1.72 6.57
N GLN A 51 -5.80 -2.53 7.61
CA GLN A 51 -4.99 -2.14 8.75
C GLN A 51 -4.20 -3.32 9.31
N LEU A 52 -3.04 -3.03 9.89
CA LEU A 52 -2.14 -4.02 10.50
C LEU A 52 -1.42 -3.40 11.69
N THR A 53 -1.36 -4.12 12.80
CA THR A 53 -0.53 -3.73 13.94
C THR A 53 0.89 -4.25 13.73
N PHE A 54 1.89 -3.41 13.98
CA PHE A 54 3.29 -3.76 13.78
C PHE A 54 4.18 -3.29 14.93
N SER A 55 5.35 -3.91 15.03
CA SER A 55 6.43 -3.53 15.95
C SER A 55 7.73 -3.47 15.16
N GLY A 56 8.46 -2.36 15.30
CA GLY A 56 9.71 -2.11 14.59
C GLY A 56 9.56 -1.42 13.24
N SER A 57 10.72 -1.01 12.69
CA SER A 57 10.81 -0.32 11.41
C SER A 57 10.78 -1.30 10.24
N GLY A 58 10.32 -0.84 9.08
CA GLY A 58 10.23 -1.65 7.88
C GLY A 58 9.83 -0.83 6.65
N SER A 59 9.28 -1.54 5.66
CA SER A 59 8.86 -0.98 4.38
C SER A 59 7.44 -1.40 4.05
N LEU A 60 6.71 -0.49 3.40
CA LEU A 60 5.55 -0.88 2.62
C LEU A 60 6.02 -1.57 1.34
N GLN A 61 5.32 -2.63 0.96
CA GLN A 61 5.62 -3.46 -0.20
C GLN A 61 4.36 -3.60 -1.04
N LEU A 62 4.51 -3.57 -2.36
CA LEU A 62 3.45 -3.77 -3.33
C LEU A 62 3.62 -5.13 -3.98
N PHE A 63 2.54 -5.90 -4.00
CA PHE A 63 2.42 -7.16 -4.72
C PHE A 63 1.29 -7.07 -5.75
N VAL A 64 1.53 -7.63 -6.93
CA VAL A 64 0.56 -7.71 -8.04
C VAL A 64 0.43 -9.19 -8.41
N ASN A 65 -0.78 -9.74 -8.34
CA ASN A 65 -1.05 -11.18 -8.49
C ASN A 65 -0.14 -12.06 -7.62
N GLY A 66 0.16 -11.61 -6.40
CA GLY A 66 1.04 -12.32 -5.46
C GLY A 66 2.55 -12.18 -5.74
N ALA A 67 2.96 -11.53 -6.83
CA ALA A 67 4.36 -11.26 -7.15
C ALA A 67 4.81 -9.90 -6.63
N PHE A 68 5.98 -9.84 -6.00
CA PHE A 68 6.57 -8.58 -5.52
C PHE A 68 6.84 -7.63 -6.69
N SER A 69 6.36 -6.39 -6.58
CA SER A 69 6.47 -5.38 -7.64
C SER A 69 7.25 -4.13 -7.24
N GLY A 70 7.33 -3.82 -5.94
CA GLY A 70 8.10 -2.67 -5.45
C GLY A 70 7.94 -2.42 -3.96
N MET A 71 8.75 -1.52 -3.41
CA MET A 71 8.67 -1.14 -1.99
C MET A 71 8.93 0.35 -1.77
N ALA A 72 8.42 0.86 -0.64
CA ALA A 72 8.70 2.18 -0.11
C ALA A 72 9.13 2.05 1.36
N GLY A 73 10.37 2.44 1.65
CA GLY A 73 10.97 2.35 2.99
C GLY A 73 10.61 3.51 3.91
N GLY A 74 11.23 3.53 5.10
CA GLY A 74 11.12 4.66 6.05
C GLY A 74 9.88 4.61 6.95
N ILE A 75 9.29 3.43 7.13
CA ILE A 75 8.10 3.26 7.98
C ILE A 75 8.54 2.72 9.32
N ASN A 76 8.24 3.47 10.36
CA ASN A 76 8.61 3.15 11.73
C ASN A 76 7.44 3.46 12.67
N PRO A 77 7.36 2.77 13.82
CA PRO A 77 6.42 3.16 14.85
C PRO A 77 6.77 4.58 15.33
N SER A 78 5.74 5.39 15.60
CA SER A 78 5.87 6.75 16.11
C SER A 78 4.91 6.93 17.27
N PRO A 79 5.33 7.50 18.41
CA PRO A 79 4.43 7.79 19.52
C PRO A 79 3.39 8.86 19.17
N THR A 80 3.69 9.72 18.19
CA THR A 80 2.75 10.70 17.65
C THR A 80 2.13 10.15 16.36
N PRO A 81 0.79 10.16 16.22
CA PRO A 81 0.13 9.75 15.00
C PRO A 81 0.61 10.54 13.78
N ARG A 82 0.95 9.83 12.70
CA ARG A 82 1.32 10.42 11.41
C ARG A 82 0.23 10.09 10.39
N ILE A 83 -0.53 11.10 10.00
CA ILE A 83 -1.73 10.93 9.17
C ILE A 83 -1.49 11.38 7.72
N ASN A 84 -2.26 10.82 6.78
CA ASN A 84 -2.25 11.21 5.36
C ASN A 84 -0.87 11.14 4.69
N LEU A 85 0.00 10.23 5.16
CA LEU A 85 1.28 9.93 4.53
C LEU A 85 1.04 9.33 3.14
N GLN A 86 2.01 9.48 2.24
CA GLN A 86 1.98 8.89 0.91
C GLN A 86 3.26 8.12 0.62
N ALA A 87 3.10 6.90 0.11
CA ALA A 87 4.17 6.11 -0.46
C ALA A 87 3.93 5.92 -1.97
N ASN A 88 5.01 6.04 -2.74
CA ASN A 88 4.99 5.83 -4.19
C ASN A 88 5.86 4.60 -4.51
N PHE A 89 5.34 3.70 -5.34
CA PHE A 89 6.03 2.52 -5.83
C PHE A 89 6.21 2.69 -7.33
N ASN A 90 7.46 2.90 -7.76
CA ASN A 90 7.81 2.90 -9.17
C ASN A 90 8.05 1.44 -9.59
N THR A 91 7.20 0.92 -10.45
CA THR A 91 7.26 -0.47 -10.92
C THR A 91 7.38 -0.51 -12.44
N ARG A 92 7.70 -1.69 -12.99
CA ARG A 92 7.66 -1.90 -14.45
C ARG A 92 6.26 -1.74 -15.05
N LEU A 93 5.22 -1.86 -14.23
CA LEU A 93 3.81 -1.76 -14.66
C LEU A 93 3.30 -0.32 -14.68
N GLY A 94 4.02 0.63 -14.08
CA GLY A 94 3.57 2.00 -13.82
C GLY A 94 3.87 2.42 -12.39
N ILE A 95 3.17 3.46 -11.92
CA ILE A 95 3.34 4.02 -10.57
C ILE A 95 2.13 3.64 -9.73
N ALA A 96 2.35 2.96 -8.59
CA ALA A 96 1.33 2.84 -7.57
C ALA A 96 1.56 3.89 -6.49
N ARG A 97 0.50 4.51 -6.02
CA ARG A 97 0.51 5.42 -4.86
C ARG A 97 -0.42 4.87 -3.81
N VAL A 98 -0.01 4.92 -2.55
CA VAL A 98 -0.87 4.58 -1.42
C VAL A 98 -0.81 5.69 -0.39
N ARG A 99 -1.98 6.12 0.08
CA ARG A 99 -2.10 6.98 1.26
C ARG A 99 -2.37 6.13 2.48
N TYR A 100 -1.68 6.44 3.56
CA TYR A 100 -1.76 5.68 4.79
C TYR A 100 -1.57 6.59 6.02
N SER A 101 -1.91 6.05 7.18
CA SER A 101 -1.62 6.65 8.47
C SER A 101 -0.89 5.63 9.36
N ILE A 102 -0.08 6.14 10.28
CA ILE A 102 0.53 5.39 11.38
C ILE A 102 -0.06 5.95 12.66
N LEU A 103 -0.80 5.13 13.40
CA LEU A 103 -1.54 5.48 14.61
C LEU A 103 -0.97 4.74 15.83
#